data_AF-A0A2E9N5L7-F1
#
_entry.id   AF-A0A2E9N5L7-F1
#
_cell.length_a   1.000
_cell.length_b   1.000
_cell.length_c   1.000
_cell.angle_alpha   90.00
_cell.angle_beta   90.00
_cell.angle_gamma   90.00
#
_symmetry.space_group_name_H-M   'P 1'
#
loop_
_entity.id
_entity.type
_entity.pdbx_description
1 polymer ?
#
loop_
_entity_poly.entity_id
_entity_poly.type
_entity_poly.pdbx_seq_one_letter_code
_entity_poly.pdbx_strand_id
1 'polypeptide(L)' 'DASTGRLSAIGQVPTEAVPSAFSLDPEGKFVFAAGSASGRLAAYRINSDMGGLTPLETYTVGERPMGVLVTSL' A
#
# COMPACT_ATOMS: atom_id res chain seq x y z
N ASP A 1 -20.13 -2.76 -2.34
CA ASP A 1 -21.50 -2.70 -2.89
C ASP A 1 -21.76 -1.28 -3.35
N ALA A 2 -21.98 -1.08 -4.65
CA ALA A 2 -22.02 0.24 -5.26
C ALA A 2 -23.29 1.05 -4.91
N SER A 3 -24.38 0.38 -4.49
CA SER A 3 -25.63 1.06 -4.12
C SER A 3 -25.64 1.49 -2.64
N THR A 4 -24.93 0.78 -1.78
CA THR A 4 -24.90 1.03 -0.32
C THR A 4 -23.57 1.57 0.20
N GLY A 5 -22.50 1.52 -0.62
CA GLY A 5 -21.15 1.88 -0.19
C GLY A 5 -20.51 0.87 0.76
N ARG A 6 -21.16 -0.28 1.04
CA ARG A 6 -20.62 -1.28 1.96
C ARG A 6 -19.37 -1.94 1.36
N LEU A 7 -18.30 -1.99 2.14
CA LEU A 7 -17.07 -2.67 1.77
C LEU A 7 -17.21 -4.18 2.01
N SER A 8 -16.69 -4.97 1.06
CA SER A 8 -16.46 -6.40 1.25
C SER A 8 -14.96 -6.63 1.20
N ALA A 9 -14.43 -7.41 2.13
CA ALA A 9 -13.04 -7.82 2.07
C ALA A 9 -12.82 -8.72 0.86
N ILE A 10 -11.79 -8.41 0.06
CA ILE A 10 -11.39 -9.19 -1.13
C ILE A 10 -10.11 -10.01 -0.88
N GLY A 11 -9.36 -9.71 0.18
CA GLY A 11 -8.13 -10.39 0.52
C GLY A 11 -7.28 -9.60 1.51
N GLN A 12 -6.15 -10.18 1.89
CA GLN A 12 -5.12 -9.56 2.73
C GLN A 12 -3.74 -9.96 2.23
N VAL A 13 -2.78 -9.05 2.32
CA VAL A 13 -1.38 -9.30 1.95
C VAL A 13 -0.48 -8.85 3.11
N PRO A 14 0.48 -9.69 3.55
CA PRO A 14 1.44 -9.30 4.56
C PRO A 14 2.24 -8.05 4.16
N THR A 15 2.57 -7.22 5.14
CA THR A 15 3.32 -5.98 4.95
C THR A 15 4.32 -5.76 6.08
N GLU A 16 4.92 -4.57 6.08
CA GLU A 16 5.90 -4.14 7.06
C GLU A 16 5.32 -4.08 8.48
N ALA A 17 6.19 -4.26 9.47
CA ALA A 17 5.81 -4.26 10.88
C ALA A 17 5.34 -2.87 11.34
N VAL A 18 4.20 -2.83 12.02
CA VAL A 18 3.52 -1.61 12.49
C VAL A 18 3.32 -0.62 11.33
N PRO A 19 2.47 -0.98 10.35
CA PRO A 19 2.21 -0.14 9.18
C PRO A 19 1.60 1.20 9.65
N SER A 20 2.29 2.30 9.34
CA SER A 20 1.97 3.63 9.84
C SER A 20 1.39 4.56 8.79
N ALA A 21 1.77 4.38 7.52
CA ALA A 21 1.32 5.19 6.41
C ALA A 21 1.29 4.36 5.13
N PHE A 22 0.39 4.71 4.22
CA PHE A 22 0.37 4.14 2.87
C PHE A 22 -0.15 5.17 1.87
N SER A 23 0.14 4.95 0.59
CA SER A 23 -0.37 5.78 -0.50
C SER A 23 -0.52 4.94 -1.77
N LEU A 24 -1.53 5.27 -2.57
CA LEU A 24 -1.75 4.67 -3.88
C LEU A 24 -1.19 5.61 -4.93
N ASP A 25 -0.66 5.07 -6.02
CA ASP A 25 -0.32 5.91 -7.16
C ASP A 25 -1.60 6.45 -7.84
N PRO A 26 -1.57 7.66 -8.43
CA PRO A 26 -2.75 8.28 -9.04
C PRO A 26 -3.40 7.48 -10.19
N GLU A 27 -2.64 6.63 -10.88
CA GLU A 27 -3.11 5.75 -11.95
C GLU A 27 -3.65 4.41 -11.42
N GLY A 28 -3.57 4.16 -10.11
CA GLY A 28 -4.15 2.97 -9.45
C GLY A 28 -3.42 1.66 -9.77
N LYS A 29 -2.17 1.70 -10.19
CA LYS A 29 -1.32 0.56 -10.55
C LYS A 29 -0.50 0.02 -9.36
N PHE A 30 -0.23 0.85 -8.37
CA PHE A 30 0.66 0.58 -7.25
C PHE A 30 0.13 1.11 -5.93
N VAL A 31 0.48 0.42 -4.85
CA VAL A 31 0.33 0.91 -3.48
C VAL A 31 1.64 0.73 -2.74
N PHE A 32 1.95 1.68 -1.87
CA PHE A 32 3.17 1.68 -1.05
C PHE A 32 2.77 1.77 0.41
N ALA A 33 3.35 0.94 1.27
CA ALA A 33 3.05 0.90 2.71
C ALA A 33 4.34 0.96 3.52
N ALA A 34 4.39 1.88 4.48
CA ALA A 34 5.54 2.12 5.34
C ALA A 34 5.35 1.48 6.72
N GLY A 35 6.35 0.76 7.20
CA GLY A 35 6.40 0.19 8.54
C GLY A 35 7.20 1.05 9.49
N SER A 36 6.54 1.59 10.51
CA SER A 36 7.21 2.42 11.51
C SER A 36 8.21 1.65 12.38
N ALA A 37 7.98 0.36 12.62
CA ALA A 37 8.86 -0.48 13.41
C ALA A 37 9.98 -1.14 12.58
N SER A 38 9.79 -1.29 11.26
CA SER A 38 10.81 -1.88 10.38
C SER A 38 11.69 -0.83 9.70
N GLY A 39 11.26 0.42 9.61
CA GLY A 39 11.97 1.48 8.91
C GLY A 39 12.02 1.27 7.39
N ARG A 40 11.01 0.56 6.85
CA ARG A 40 10.95 0.14 5.44
C ARG A 40 9.63 0.55 4.78
N LEU A 41 9.68 0.64 3.46
CA LEU A 41 8.55 0.87 2.56
C LEU A 41 8.39 -0.35 1.64
N ALA A 42 7.28 -1.07 1.76
CA ALA A 42 6.92 -2.13 0.84
C ALA A 42 6.12 -1.58 -0.34
N ALA A 43 6.48 -1.98 -1.56
CA ALA A 43 5.75 -1.68 -2.78
C ALA A 43 4.93 -2.88 -3.25
N TYR A 44 3.75 -2.63 -3.81
CA TYR A 44 2.86 -3.65 -4.34
C TYR A 44 2.29 -3.21 -5.68
N ARG A 45 2.10 -4.16 -6.60
CA ARG A 45 1.29 -3.97 -7.80
C ARG A 45 -0.16 -4.30 -7.51
N ILE A 46 -1.07 -3.47 -7.98
CA ILE A 46 -2.52 -3.69 -7.90
C ILE A 46 -2.96 -4.46 -9.15
N ASN A 47 -3.69 -5.55 -8.97
CA ASN A 47 -4.41 -6.21 -10.06
C ASN A 47 -5.63 -5.35 -10.44
N SER A 48 -5.71 -4.91 -11.70
CA SER A 48 -6.76 -3.99 -12.18
C SER A 48 -8.17 -4.56 -12.11
N ASP A 49 -8.32 -5.88 -12.17
CA ASP A 49 -9.61 -6.53 -12.33
C ASP A 49 -10.20 -6.93 -10.97
N MET A 50 -9.33 -7.37 -10.05
CA MET A 50 -9.72 -7.94 -8.76
C MET A 50 -9.26 -7.11 -7.56
N GLY A 51 -8.39 -6.11 -7.74
CA GLY A 51 -7.85 -5.29 -6.65
C GLY A 51 -6.83 -6.00 -5.75
N GLY A 52 -6.48 -7.25 -6.05
CA GLY A 52 -5.47 -8.02 -5.31
C GLY A 52 -4.08 -7.38 -5.42
N LEU A 53 -3.28 -7.53 -4.36
CA LEU A 53 -1.92 -6.95 -4.30
C LEU A 53 -0.87 -8.03 -4.55
N THR A 54 0.06 -7.74 -5.45
CA THR A 54 1.27 -8.58 -5.67
C THR A 54 2.47 -7.85 -5.06
N PRO A 55 3.19 -8.44 -4.09
CA PRO A 55 4.40 -7.85 -3.53
C PRO A 55 5.46 -7.58 -4.61
N LEU A 56 6.13 -6.45 -4.50
CA LEU A 56 7.29 -6.08 -5.30
C LEU A 56 8.52 -5.99 -4.37
N GLU A 57 9.26 -4.89 -4.42
CA GLU A 57 10.42 -4.66 -3.59
C GLU A 57 10.07 -3.94 -2.27
N THR A 58 11.00 -4.06 -1.32
CA THR A 58 11.00 -3.30 -0.06
C THR A 58 12.22 -2.39 0.00
N TYR A 59 12.01 -1.13 0.39
CA TYR A 59 13.06 -0.12 0.46
C TYR A 59 13.29 0.30 1.92
N THR A 60 14.55 0.43 2.33
CA THR A 60 14.88 1.07 3.62
C THR A 60 14.68 2.57 3.48
N VAL A 61 13.88 3.18 4.36
CA VAL A 61 13.51 4.61 4.30
C VAL A 61 13.88 5.39 5.56
N GLY A 62 14.43 4.73 6.57
CA GLY A 62 14.83 5.32 7.84
C GLY A 62 13.84 5.01 8.97
N GLU A 63 14.13 5.53 10.15
CA GLU A 63 13.36 5.22 11.36
C GLU A 63 11.97 5.88 11.34
N ARG A 64 10.95 5.09 11.73
CA ARG A 64 9.58 5.56 12.00
C ARG A 64 8.97 6.46 10.89
N PRO A 65 8.90 6.00 9.63
CA PRO A 65 8.20 6.74 8.59
C PRO A 65 6.74 7.04 8.98
N MET A 66 6.30 8.28 8.72
CA MET A 66 4.97 8.78 9.13
C MET A 66 4.07 9.19 7.97
N GLY A 67 4.61 9.32 6.76
CA GLY A 67 3.86 9.75 5.59
C GLY A 67 4.44 9.17 4.31
N VAL A 68 3.54 8.87 3.36
CA VAL A 68 3.87 8.47 1.99
C VAL A 68 3.00 9.32 1.07
N LEU A 69 3.63 10.01 0.12
CA LEU A 69 2.93 10.77 -0.92
C LEU A 69 3.45 10.30 -2.27
N VAL A 70 2.53 9.89 -3.14
CA VAL A 70 2.82 9.62 -4.55
C VAL A 70 2.22 10.75 -5.38
N THR A 71 3.01 11.31 -6.29
CA THR A 71 2.59 12.36 -7.22
C THR A 71 2.85 11.93 -8.65
N SER A 72 1.99 12.36 -9.58
CA SER A 72 2.35 12.46 -10.99
C SER A 72 3.29 13.64 -11.18
N LEU A 73 4.27 13.51 -12.08
CA LEU A 73 5.08 14.63 -12.55
C LEU A 73 4.35 15.41 -13.64
#